data_AF-A0A0A8UWM6-F1
#
_entry.id   AF-A0A0A8UWM6-F1
#
_cell.length_a   1.000
_cell.length_b   1.000
_cell.length_c   1.000
_cell.angle_alpha   90.00
_cell.angle_beta   90.00
_cell.angle_gamma   90.00
#
_symmetry.space_group_name_H-M   'P 1'
#
loop_
_entity.id
_entity.type
_entity.pdbx_description
1 polymer ?
#
loop_
_entity_poly.entity_id
_entity_poly.type
_entity_poly.pdbx_seq_one_letter_code
_entity_poly.pdbx_strand_id
1 'polypeptide(L)'
;MGDLKFFKDFKQKLESLENRVVAAEDLIQVRQIRAKLAIDLEKYKQSITNCFDSLWDKRNTYNQLLAESINSQPLEPNQYKQKANQLKQLDCDIKALTEFINQVNPEVTIANYEERLNSISERISALNNQRP
;
A
#
# COMPACT_ATOMS: atom_id res chain seq x y z
N MET A 1 -8.28 6.42 -9.13
CA MET A 1 -9.36 6.57 -8.12
C MET A 1 -9.65 5.28 -7.35
N GLY A 2 -9.39 4.07 -7.89
CA GLY A 2 -9.62 2.80 -7.18
C GLY A 2 -8.71 2.56 -5.97
N ASP A 3 -7.40 2.82 -6.10
CA ASP A 3 -6.44 2.51 -5.03
C ASP A 3 -6.61 3.41 -3.80
N LEU A 4 -6.78 4.71 -4.02
CA LEU A 4 -7.00 5.68 -2.94
C LEU A 4 -8.28 5.39 -2.14
N LYS A 5 -9.30 4.81 -2.79
CA LYS A 5 -10.51 4.33 -2.13
C LYS A 5 -10.22 3.08 -1.30
N PHE A 6 -9.51 2.09 -1.85
CA PHE A 6 -9.08 0.89 -1.11
C PHE A 6 -8.31 1.23 0.16
N PHE A 7 -7.32 2.13 0.09
CA PHE A 7 -6.51 2.50 1.26
C PHE A 7 -7.30 3.24 2.34
N LYS A 8 -8.29 4.07 1.95
CA LYS A 8 -9.20 4.72 2.89
C LYS A 8 -10.17 3.72 3.52
N ASP A 9 -10.78 2.86 2.70
CA ASP A 9 -11.71 1.83 3.15
C ASP A 9 -11.01 0.84 4.10
N PHE A 10 -9.73 0.53 3.86
CA PHE A 10 -8.92 -0.31 4.74
C PHE A 10 -8.73 0.30 6.14
N LYS A 11 -8.45 1.61 6.23
CA LYS A 11 -8.34 2.33 7.51
C LYS A 11 -9.66 2.33 8.28
N GLN A 12 -10.77 2.63 7.61
CA GLN A 12 -12.10 2.61 8.22
C GLN A 12 -12.53 1.21 8.67
N LYS A 13 -12.20 0.18 7.87
CA LYS A 13 -12.53 -1.21 8.19
C LYS A 13 -11.78 -1.69 9.44
N LEU A 14 -10.55 -1.22 9.68
CA LEU A 14 -9.83 -1.49 10.93
C LEU A 14 -10.56 -0.87 12.12
N GLU A 15 -10.82 0.44 12.08
CA GLU A 15 -11.49 1.14 13.19
C GLU A 15 -12.83 0.45 13.55
N SER A 16 -13.58 0.03 12.53
CA SER A 16 -14.82 -0.73 12.73
C SER A 16 -14.59 -2.11 13.37
N LEU A 17 -13.55 -2.84 12.95
CA LEU A 17 -13.25 -4.17 13.48
C LEU A 17 -12.67 -4.13 14.89
N GLU A 18 -11.91 -3.10 15.26
CA GLU A 18 -11.43 -2.86 16.63
C GLU A 18 -12.60 -2.73 17.60
N ASN A 19 -13.59 -1.89 17.27
CA ASN A 19 -14.80 -1.73 18.05
C ASN A 19 -15.56 -3.06 18.25
N ARG A 20 -15.52 -3.92 17.23
CA ARG A 20 -16.15 -5.25 17.28
C ARG A 20 -15.37 -6.26 18.11
N VAL A 21 -14.03 -6.21 18.17
CA VAL A 21 -13.25 -7.08 19.05
C VAL A 21 -13.49 -6.73 20.51
N VAL A 22 -13.59 -5.43 20.84
CA VAL A 22 -13.86 -4.97 22.20
C VAL A 22 -15.20 -5.53 22.69
N ALA A 23 -16.24 -5.43 21.85
CA ALA A 23 -17.60 -5.90 22.15
C ALA A 23 -17.81 -7.41 21.99
N ALA A 24 -16.84 -8.15 21.43
CA ALA A 24 -16.98 -9.59 21.23
C ALA A 24 -16.77 -10.35 22.55
N GLU A 25 -17.81 -11.03 22.99
CA GLU A 25 -17.82 -11.94 24.15
C GLU A 25 -17.50 -13.39 23.75
N ASP A 26 -17.64 -13.72 22.47
CA ASP A 26 -17.38 -15.05 21.92
C ASP A 26 -15.98 -15.14 21.28
N LEU A 27 -15.18 -16.07 21.80
CA LEU A 27 -13.86 -16.44 21.30
C LEU A 27 -13.85 -16.78 19.81
N ILE A 28 -14.90 -17.43 19.29
CA ILE A 28 -14.99 -17.79 17.87
C ILE A 28 -15.07 -16.52 17.02
N GLN A 29 -15.87 -15.55 17.42
CA GLN A 29 -15.98 -14.26 16.72
C GLN A 29 -14.65 -13.49 16.75
N VAL A 30 -13.96 -13.47 17.90
CA VAL A 30 -12.63 -12.81 18.00
C VAL A 30 -11.62 -13.46 17.04
N ARG A 31 -11.59 -14.80 16.95
CA ARG A 31 -10.72 -15.53 16.00
C ARG A 31 -11.05 -15.21 14.55
N GLN A 32 -12.34 -15.15 14.19
CA GLN A 32 -12.77 -14.79 12.84
C GLN A 32 -12.38 -13.35 12.47
N ILE A 33 -12.55 -12.40 13.39
CA ILE A 33 -12.13 -11.01 13.18
C ILE A 33 -10.62 -10.93 12.96
N ARG A 34 -9.82 -11.59 13.81
CA ARG A 34 -8.36 -11.65 13.64
C ARG A 34 -7.96 -12.20 12.28
N ALA A 35 -8.54 -13.32 11.86
CA ALA A 35 -8.22 -13.94 10.57
C ALA A 35 -8.53 -13.00 9.40
N LYS A 36 -9.67 -12.31 9.45
CA LYS A 36 -10.05 -11.32 8.43
C LYS A 36 -9.09 -10.13 8.39
N LEU A 37 -8.69 -9.61 9.54
CA LEU A 37 -7.72 -8.52 9.65
C LEU A 37 -6.35 -8.91 9.08
N ALA A 38 -5.87 -10.12 9.37
CA ALA A 38 -4.61 -10.61 8.84
C ALA A 38 -4.64 -10.69 7.30
N ILE A 39 -5.72 -11.23 6.72
CA ILE A 39 -5.90 -11.29 5.26
C ILE A 39 -5.95 -9.89 4.64
N ASP A 40 -6.68 -8.96 5.26
CA ASP A 40 -6.77 -7.59 4.74
C ASP A 40 -5.40 -6.88 4.84
N LEU A 41 -4.61 -7.12 5.89
CA LEU A 41 -3.26 -6.58 6.03
C LEU A 41 -2.32 -7.10 4.94
N GLU A 42 -2.37 -8.39 4.61
CA GLU A 42 -1.57 -8.95 3.53
C GLU A 42 -1.96 -8.36 2.16
N LYS A 43 -3.25 -8.13 1.93
CA LYS A 43 -3.71 -7.40 0.72
C LYS A 43 -3.18 -5.97 0.69
N TYR A 44 -3.20 -5.27 1.82
CA TYR A 44 -2.64 -3.93 1.92
C TYR A 44 -1.15 -3.92 1.60
N LYS A 45 -0.36 -4.84 2.19
CA LYS A 45 1.07 -4.98 1.93
C LYS A 45 1.32 -5.22 0.44
N GLN A 46 0.58 -6.14 -0.18
CA GLN A 46 0.71 -6.39 -1.62
C GLN A 46 0.40 -5.15 -2.47
N SER A 47 -0.66 -4.41 -2.14
CA SER A 47 -0.99 -3.17 -2.84
C SER A 47 0.12 -2.13 -2.73
N ILE A 48 0.76 -2.00 -1.56
CA ILE A 48 1.91 -1.12 -1.36
C ILE A 48 3.12 -1.57 -2.18
N THR A 49 3.44 -2.87 -2.19
CA THR A 49 4.51 -3.43 -3.03
C THR A 49 4.28 -3.07 -4.49
N ASN A 50 3.06 -3.27 -5.01
CA ASN A 50 2.72 -2.92 -6.38
C ASN A 50 2.93 -1.43 -6.69
N CYS A 51 2.69 -0.53 -5.72
CA CYS A 51 2.95 0.90 -5.89
C CYS A 51 4.46 1.19 -5.98
N PHE A 52 5.28 0.54 -5.15
CA PHE A 52 6.74 0.68 -5.21
C PHE A 52 7.32 0.10 -6.50
N ASP A 53 6.83 -1.06 -6.94
CA ASP A 53 7.23 -1.68 -8.21
C ASP A 53 6.90 -0.74 -9.38
N SER A 54 5.68 -0.18 -9.40
CA SER A 54 5.29 0.78 -10.44
C SER A 54 6.15 2.05 -10.42
N LEU A 55 6.51 2.56 -9.24
CA LEU A 55 7.42 3.70 -9.11
C LEU A 55 8.81 3.38 -9.66
N TRP A 56 9.33 2.18 -9.35
CA TRP A 56 10.62 1.70 -9.83
C TRP A 56 10.63 1.56 -11.36
N ASP A 57 9.61 0.93 -11.94
CA ASP A 57 9.48 0.76 -13.38
C ASP A 57 9.43 2.09 -14.12
N LYS A 58 8.70 3.08 -13.57
CA LYS A 58 8.64 4.42 -14.17
C LYS A 58 9.98 5.14 -14.11
N ARG A 59 10.71 5.03 -12.99
CA ARG A 59 12.07 5.59 -12.88
C ARG A 59 13.03 4.92 -13.85
N ASN A 60 12.96 3.61 -14.02
CA ASN A 60 13.77 2.89 -14.99
C ASN A 60 13.46 3.34 -16.42
N THR A 61 12.18 3.42 -16.77
CA THR A 61 11.73 3.92 -18.08
C THR A 61 12.24 5.34 -18.34
N TYR A 62 12.14 6.21 -17.34
CA TYR A 62 12.66 7.59 -17.43
C TYR A 62 14.17 7.62 -17.70
N ASN A 63 14.94 6.88 -16.90
CA ASN A 63 16.39 6.78 -17.05
C ASN A 63 16.80 6.19 -18.39
N GLN A 64 16.07 5.19 -18.87
CA GLN A 64 16.29 4.60 -20.18
C GLN A 64 16.05 5.63 -21.30
N LEU A 65 14.93 6.36 -21.27
CA LEU A 65 14.64 7.40 -22.27
C LEU A 65 15.69 8.51 -22.27
N LEU A 66 16.21 8.89 -21.10
CA LEU A 66 17.32 9.83 -20.99
C LEU A 66 18.60 9.27 -21.61
N ALA A 67 18.98 8.05 -21.26
CA ALA A 67 20.19 7.40 -21.80
C ALA A 67 20.10 7.25 -23.32
N GLU A 68 18.95 6.85 -23.86
CA GLU A 68 18.71 6.78 -25.30
C GLU A 68 18.83 8.14 -25.96
N SER A 69 18.41 9.22 -25.29
CA SER A 69 18.48 10.59 -25.86
C SER A 69 19.90 11.15 -25.87
N ILE A 70 20.77 10.70 -24.95
CA ILE A 70 22.18 11.07 -24.90
C ILE A 70 23.00 10.27 -25.92
N ASN A 71 22.68 9.00 -26.11
CA ASN A 71 23.46 8.07 -26.95
C ASN A 71 22.95 7.94 -28.39
N SER A 72 21.84 8.59 -28.77
CA SER A 72 21.30 8.54 -30.13
C SER A 72 21.94 9.58 -31.06
N GLN A 73 21.79 9.36 -32.37
CA GLN A 73 21.96 10.44 -33.33
C GLN A 73 21.02 11.62 -33.02
N PRO A 74 21.35 12.85 -33.46
CA PRO A 74 20.51 14.01 -33.23
C PRO A 74 19.06 13.73 -33.62
N LEU A 75 18.14 13.96 -32.69
CA LEU A 75 16.73 13.73 -32.91
C LEU A 75 16.17 14.84 -33.81
N GLU A 76 15.29 14.46 -34.74
CA GLU A 76 14.48 15.43 -35.47
C GLU A 76 13.57 16.20 -34.50
N PRO A 77 13.20 17.46 -34.80
CA PRO A 77 12.41 18.29 -33.88
C PRO A 77 11.12 17.64 -33.36
N ASN A 78 10.46 16.83 -34.19
CA ASN A 78 9.25 16.10 -33.80
C ASN A 78 9.54 14.94 -32.84
N GLN A 79 10.64 14.22 -33.04
CA GLN A 79 11.07 13.14 -32.14
C GLN A 79 11.49 13.71 -30.79
N TYR A 80 12.18 14.86 -30.78
CA TYR A 80 12.52 15.57 -29.56
C TYR A 80 11.26 15.97 -28.76
N LYS A 81 10.26 16.57 -29.42
CA LYS A 81 8.99 16.92 -28.78
C LYS A 81 8.28 15.71 -28.17
N GLN A 82 8.28 14.59 -28.87
CA GLN A 82 7.68 13.34 -28.37
C GLN A 82 8.39 12.83 -27.12
N LYS A 83 9.72 12.72 -27.16
CA LYS A 83 10.52 12.28 -25.99
C LYS A 83 10.37 13.24 -24.81
N ALA A 84 10.41 14.55 -25.05
CA ALA A 84 10.20 15.56 -24.00
C ALA A 84 8.83 15.43 -23.33
N ASN A 85 7.77 15.17 -24.12
CA ASN A 85 6.43 14.93 -23.57
C ASN A 85 6.36 13.65 -22.74
N GLN A 86 7.02 12.56 -23.19
CA GLN A 86 7.09 11.30 -22.43
C GLN A 86 7.81 11.47 -21.09
N LEU A 87 8.98 12.12 -21.09
CA LEU A 87 9.73 12.42 -19.87
C LEU A 87 8.89 13.26 -18.90
N LYS A 88 8.21 14.30 -19.39
CA LYS A 88 7.32 15.13 -18.57
C LYS A 88 6.16 14.33 -17.97
N GLN A 89 5.57 13.40 -18.73
CA GLN A 89 4.52 12.55 -18.20
C GLN A 89 5.04 11.61 -17.11
N LEU A 90 6.21 11.02 -17.31
CA LEU A 90 6.86 10.16 -16.31
C LEU A 90 7.21 10.94 -15.04
N ASP A 91 7.71 12.18 -15.16
CA ASP A 91 7.97 13.05 -14.00
C ASP A 91 6.68 13.31 -13.19
N CYS A 92 5.57 13.62 -13.87
CA CYS A 92 4.27 13.78 -13.24
C CYS A 92 3.80 12.50 -12.54
N ASP A 93 3.89 11.35 -13.20
CA ASP A 93 3.48 10.07 -12.63
C ASP A 93 4.33 9.69 -11.39
N ILE A 94 5.66 9.84 -11.49
CA ILE A 94 6.61 9.55 -10.39
C ILE A 94 6.30 10.44 -9.19
N LYS A 95 6.07 11.74 -9.43
CA LYS A 95 5.72 12.68 -8.37
C LYS A 95 4.40 12.30 -7.70
N ALA A 96 3.35 12.04 -8.48
CA ALA A 96 2.05 11.66 -7.97
C ALA A 96 2.09 10.36 -7.14
N LEU A 97 2.80 9.34 -7.62
CA LEU A 97 2.98 8.07 -6.89
C LEU A 97 3.80 8.26 -5.60
N THR A 98 4.86 9.07 -5.64
CA THR A 98 5.67 9.37 -4.47
C THR A 98 4.85 10.10 -3.40
N GLU A 99 4.10 11.14 -3.79
CA GLU A 99 3.20 11.88 -2.90
C GLU A 99 2.13 10.96 -2.30
N PHE A 100 1.56 10.08 -3.11
CA PHE A 100 0.58 9.10 -2.67
C PHE A 100 1.14 8.12 -1.64
N ILE A 101 2.31 7.52 -1.90
CA ILE A 101 2.96 6.58 -0.95
C ILE A 101 3.25 7.31 0.37
N ASN A 102 3.79 8.53 0.31
CA ASN A 102 4.04 9.34 1.50
C ASN A 102 2.76 9.66 2.28
N GLN A 103 1.67 9.98 1.58
CA GLN A 103 0.38 10.25 2.20
C GLN A 103 -0.20 9.03 2.91
N VAL A 104 -0.07 7.85 2.29
CA VAL A 104 -0.58 6.60 2.87
C VAL A 104 0.24 6.20 4.11
N ASN A 105 1.54 6.50 4.11
CA ASN A 105 2.51 6.16 5.15
C ASN A 105 2.46 4.65 5.52
N PRO A 106 2.99 3.78 4.64
CA PRO A 106 2.83 2.35 4.76
C PRO A 106 3.50 1.78 6.00
N GLU A 107 4.67 2.29 6.38
CA GLU A 107 5.43 1.81 7.53
C GLU A 107 4.62 1.97 8.83
N VAL A 108 4.14 3.18 9.10
CA VAL A 108 3.30 3.46 10.28
C VAL A 108 2.02 2.65 10.23
N THR A 109 1.38 2.55 9.07
CA THR A 109 0.12 1.80 8.92
C THR A 109 0.35 0.31 9.18
N ILE A 110 1.39 -0.31 8.62
CA ILE A 110 1.69 -1.73 8.81
C ILE A 110 2.03 -2.01 10.28
N ALA A 111 2.93 -1.22 10.88
CA ALA A 111 3.35 -1.41 12.27
C ALA A 111 2.16 -1.37 13.24
N ASN A 112 1.30 -0.35 13.11
CA ASN A 112 0.10 -0.23 13.93
C ASN A 112 -0.81 -1.45 13.80
N TYR A 113 -0.97 -2.01 12.59
CA TYR A 113 -1.86 -3.14 12.37
C TYR A 113 -1.28 -4.46 12.89
N GLU A 114 0.04 -4.65 12.77
CA GLU A 114 0.72 -5.82 13.32
C GLU A 114 0.65 -5.81 14.86
N GLU A 115 0.87 -4.66 15.49
CA GLU A 115 0.68 -4.50 16.94
C GLU A 115 -0.75 -4.85 17.36
N ARG A 116 -1.75 -4.40 16.60
CA ARG A 116 -3.15 -4.71 16.88
C ARG A 116 -3.48 -6.19 16.71
N LEU A 117 -2.99 -6.84 15.66
CA LEU A 117 -3.15 -8.29 15.49
C LEU A 117 -2.52 -9.07 16.65
N ASN A 118 -1.40 -8.60 17.19
CA ASN A 118 -0.76 -9.18 18.37
C ASN A 118 -1.64 -9.00 19.62
N SER A 119 -2.15 -7.80 19.89
CA SER A 119 -3.07 -7.55 21.00
C SER A 119 -4.34 -8.43 20.95
N ILE A 120 -4.91 -8.63 19.76
CA ILE A 120 -6.06 -9.54 19.59
C ILE A 120 -5.65 -11.00 19.89
N SER A 121 -4.44 -11.39 19.48
CA SER A 121 -3.89 -12.73 19.76
C SER A 121 -3.72 -12.97 21.26
N GLU A 122 -3.21 -11.98 21.99
CA GLU A 122 -3.08 -12.02 23.45
C GLU A 122 -4.44 -12.17 24.13
N ARG A 123 -5.46 -11.41 23.67
CA ARG A 123 -6.83 -11.54 24.19
C ARG A 123 -7.43 -12.92 23.92
N ILE A 124 -7.22 -13.49 22.73
CA ILE A 124 -7.63 -14.86 22.41
C ILE A 124 -6.97 -15.86 23.37
N SER A 125 -5.67 -15.71 23.62
CA SER A 125 -4.93 -16.58 24.55
C SER A 125 -5.45 -16.48 25.98
N ALA A 126 -5.70 -15.26 26.47
CA ALA A 126 -6.29 -15.04 27.79
C ALA A 126 -7.67 -15.71 27.94
N LEU A 127 -8.54 -15.59 26.94
CA LEU A 127 -9.86 -16.22 26.92
C LEU A 127 -9.80 -17.75 26.86
N ASN A 128 -8.79 -18.34 26.20
CA ASN A 128 -8.59 -19.80 26.21
C ASN A 128 -8.17 -20.31 27.59
N ASN A 129 -7.32 -19.56 28.30
CA ASN A 129 -6.81 -19.96 29.62
C ASN A 129 -7.82 -19.76 30.76
N GLN A 130 -8.92 -19.05 30.51
CA GLN A 130 -10.02 -18.85 31.47
C GLN A 130 -11.16 -19.87 31.34
N ARG A 131 -11.14 -20.74 30.33
CA ARG A 131 -12.08 -21.86 30.23
C ARG A 131 -11.52 -23.07 31.00
N PRO A 132 -12.26 -23.62 31.99
CA PRO A 132 -11.85 -24.80 32.76
C PRO A 132 -11.73 -26.04 31.88
#